data_AF-A0AAV4G9N1-F1
#
_entry.id   AF-A0AAV4G9N1-F1
#
_cell.length_a   1.000
_cell.length_b   1.000
_cell.length_c   1.000
_cell.angle_alpha   90.00
_cell.angle_beta   90.00
_cell.angle_gamma   90.00
#
_symmetry.space_group_name_H-M   'P 1'
#
loop_
_entity.id
_entity.type
_entity.pdbx_description
1 polymer ?
#
loop_
_entity_poly.entity_id
_entity_poly.type
_entity_poly.pdbx_seq_one_letter_code
_entity_poly.pdbx_strand_id
1 'polypeptide(L)'
;MPANVHLLTLDRIVGNDTTLLLIRLEHALEKGKDMPGKGDVFVDLEKLFTPFDIVSVEETTLGGNFNPKEVERLEWVSEKVVAPKYIGFPDYQSEMMPPFRVNLSYMAIRTFRIKIAYNQG
;
A
#
# COMPACT_ATOMS: atom_id res chain seq x y z
N MET A 1 -5.84 -14.29 -2.14
CA MET A 1 -5.08 -13.33 -1.30
C MET A 1 -4.53 -14.09 -0.09
N PRO A 2 -3.31 -13.78 0.40
CA PRO A 2 -2.78 -14.37 1.63
C PRO A 2 -3.71 -14.13 2.83
N ALA A 3 -3.79 -15.08 3.77
CA ALA A 3 -4.77 -15.06 4.86
C ALA A 3 -4.58 -13.90 5.86
N ASN A 4 -3.38 -13.31 5.91
CA ASN A 4 -3.00 -12.20 6.78
C ASN A 4 -3.00 -10.84 6.09
N VAL A 5 -3.41 -10.78 4.82
CA VAL A 5 -3.56 -9.54 4.07
C VAL A 5 -5.04 -9.29 3.86
N HIS A 6 -5.51 -8.08 4.13
CA HIS A 6 -6.86 -7.67 3.79
C HIS A 6 -6.86 -6.49 2.81
N LEU A 7 -7.87 -6.46 1.94
CA LEU A 7 -8.20 -5.28 1.15
C LEU A 7 -9.08 -4.36 1.99
N LEU A 8 -8.46 -3.38 2.64
CA LEU A 8 -9.12 -2.41 3.53
C LEU A 8 -9.96 -1.39 2.75
N THR A 9 -9.51 -1.02 1.55
CA THR A 9 -10.24 -0.08 0.69
C THR A 9 -10.10 -0.50 -0.76
N LEU A 10 -11.22 -0.43 -1.49
CA LEU A 10 -11.27 -0.36 -2.94
C LEU A 10 -12.34 0.67 -3.27
N ASP A 11 -11.91 1.86 -3.70
CA ASP A 11 -12.82 2.97 -3.95
C ASP A 11 -12.40 3.75 -5.20
N ARG A 12 -13.32 4.53 -5.75
CA ARG A 12 -13.03 5.47 -6.84
C ARG A 12 -12.49 6.76 -6.26
N ILE A 13 -11.43 7.29 -6.84
CA ILE A 13 -10.98 8.64 -6.49
C ILE A 13 -12.00 9.62 -7.07
N VAL A 14 -12.63 10.43 -6.21
CA VAL A 14 -13.70 11.35 -6.62
C VAL A 14 -13.20 12.28 -7.73
N GLY A 15 -13.81 12.13 -8.91
CA GLY A 15 -13.50 12.84 -10.14
C GLY A 15 -14.24 12.22 -11.33
N ASN A 16 -14.15 12.84 -12.51
CA ASN A 16 -14.79 12.31 -13.73
C ASN A 16 -14.09 11.07 -14.31
N ASP A 17 -12.95 10.67 -13.75
CA ASP A 17 -12.15 9.54 -14.24
C ASP A 17 -12.51 8.25 -13.49
N THR A 18 -13.27 7.38 -14.15
CA THR A 18 -13.67 6.06 -13.61
C THR A 18 -12.57 5.00 -13.66
N THR A 19 -11.40 5.36 -14.18
CA THR A 19 -10.22 4.49 -14.29
C THR A 19 -9.22 4.69 -13.17
N LEU A 20 -9.46 5.65 -12.26
CA LEU A 20 -8.60 5.93 -11.11
C LEU A 20 -9.22 5.39 -9.82
N LEU A 21 -8.56 4.41 -9.23
CA LEU A 21 -9.00 3.76 -8.00
C LEU A 21 -8.00 3.99 -6.87
N LEU A 22 -8.53 4.03 -5.66
CA LEU A 22 -7.78 4.01 -4.41
C LEU A 22 -7.88 2.61 -3.81
N ILE A 23 -6.72 1.98 -3.60
CA ILE A 23 -6.63 0.70 -2.91
C ILE A 23 -5.82 0.84 -1.62
N ARG A 24 -6.27 0.16 -0.57
CA ARG A 24 -5.51 0.00 0.67
C ARG A 24 -5.39 -1.45 1.04
N LEU A 25 -4.16 -1.90 1.26
CA LEU A 25 -3.87 -3.23 1.76
C LEU A 25 -3.37 -3.12 3.19
N GLU A 26 -3.86 -3.98 4.07
CA GLU A 26 -3.37 -4.09 5.45
C GLU A 26 -2.82 -5.48 5.74
N HIS A 27 -1.81 -5.54 6.61
CA HIS A 27 -1.39 -6.79 7.24
C HIS A 27 -2.02 -6.90 8.63
N ALA A 28 -3.03 -7.74 8.78
CA ALA A 28 -3.90 -7.76 9.97
C ALA A 28 -3.29 -8.42 11.23
N LEU A 29 -2.03 -8.85 11.17
CA LEU A 29 -1.34 -9.48 12.29
C LEU A 29 -0.34 -8.53 12.95
N GLU A 30 -0.25 -8.67 14.26
CA GLU A 30 0.76 -8.05 15.11
C GLU A 30 2.00 -8.93 15.25
N LYS A 31 3.17 -8.29 15.37
CA LYS A 31 4.44 -8.99 15.59
C LYS A 31 4.41 -9.72 16.95
N GLY A 32 4.85 -10.97 16.97
CA GLY A 32 4.93 -11.76 18.22
C GLY A 32 3.63 -12.41 18.67
N LYS A 33 2.51 -12.24 17.94
CA LYS A 33 1.35 -13.12 18.12
C LYS A 33 1.61 -14.45 17.40
N ASP A 34 1.88 -15.49 18.18
CA ASP A 34 2.18 -16.86 17.75
C ASP A 34 1.22 -17.37 16.66
N MET A 35 1.64 -17.35 15.40
CA MET A 35 1.31 -18.45 14.50
C MET A 35 2.54 -18.82 13.66
N PRO A 36 2.72 -20.10 13.34
CA PRO A 36 3.75 -20.55 12.41
C PRO A 36 3.50 -19.98 11.00
N GLY A 37 4.56 -19.55 10.31
CA GLY A 37 4.53 -19.05 8.93
C GLY A 37 4.40 -17.52 8.76
N LYS A 38 4.56 -16.75 9.84
CA LYS A 38 4.35 -15.30 9.83
C LYS A 38 5.66 -14.51 9.63
N GLY A 39 5.65 -13.66 8.60
CA GLY A 39 6.68 -12.69 8.29
C GLY A 39 6.13 -11.70 7.26
N ASP A 40 6.99 -10.86 6.73
CA ASP A 40 6.69 -9.98 5.61
C ASP A 40 6.02 -10.75 4.45
N VAL A 41 4.90 -10.25 3.96
CA VAL A 41 4.14 -10.86 2.86
C VAL A 41 4.25 -10.04 1.61
N PHE A 42 4.56 -10.71 0.50
CA PHE A 42 4.53 -10.09 -0.81
C PHE A 42 3.18 -10.31 -1.49
N VAL A 43 2.58 -9.22 -1.95
CA VAL A 43 1.33 -9.21 -2.70
C VAL A 43 1.62 -8.73 -4.11
N ASP A 44 1.12 -9.46 -5.10
CA ASP A 44 1.16 -9.09 -6.50
C ASP A 44 -0.16 -8.40 -6.85
N LEU A 45 -0.14 -7.09 -7.06
CA LEU A 45 -1.35 -6.29 -7.27
C LEU A 45 -2.08 -6.68 -8.56
N GLU A 46 -1.35 -7.12 -9.59
CA GLU A 46 -1.91 -7.52 -10.89
C GLU A 46 -2.77 -8.80 -10.76
N LYS A 47 -2.52 -9.61 -9.73
CA LYS A 47 -3.25 -10.85 -9.45
C LYS A 47 -4.44 -10.67 -8.50
N LEU A 48 -4.67 -9.47 -7.99
CA LEU A 48 -5.76 -9.21 -7.03
C LEU A 48 -7.11 -9.02 -7.72
N PHE A 49 -7.11 -8.55 -8.97
CA PHE A 49 -8.31 -8.15 -9.69
C PHE A 49 -8.39 -8.86 -11.03
N THR A 50 -9.57 -9.36 -11.37
CA THR A 50 -9.86 -10.00 -12.67
C THR A 50 -10.71 -9.16 -13.63
N PRO A 51 -11.52 -8.17 -13.20
CA PRO A 51 -12.31 -7.37 -14.14
C PRO A 51 -11.52 -6.30 -14.92
N PHE A 52 -10.28 -6.02 -14.52
CA PHE A 52 -9.45 -4.97 -15.11
C PHE A 52 -7.96 -5.27 -14.94
N ASP A 53 -7.17 -4.71 -15.83
CA ASP A 53 -5.71 -4.68 -15.73
C ASP A 53 -5.24 -3.40 -15.05
N ILE A 54 -4.12 -3.47 -14.33
CA ILE A 54 -3.47 -2.29 -13.73
C ILE A 54 -2.49 -1.71 -14.74
N VAL A 55 -2.66 -0.43 -15.06
CA VAL A 55 -1.80 0.32 -16.00
C VAL A 55 -0.65 1.01 -15.26
N SER A 56 -0.94 1.58 -14.09
CA SER A 56 0.06 2.25 -13.26
C SER A 56 -0.30 2.17 -11.79
N VAL A 57 0.72 2.20 -10.94
CA VAL A 57 0.58 2.19 -9.49
C VAL A 57 1.45 3.28 -8.88
N GLU A 58 0.82 4.12 -8.07
CA GLU A 58 1.47 5.17 -7.31
C GLU A 58 1.21 4.96 -5.82
N GLU A 59 2.27 4.78 -5.03
CA GLU A 59 2.14 4.68 -3.58
C GLU A 59 2.04 6.08 -2.94
N THR A 60 1.06 6.23 -2.05
CA THR A 60 0.71 7.49 -1.41
C THR A 60 0.69 7.37 0.11
N THR A 61 0.56 8.50 0.81
CA THR A 61 0.28 8.51 2.25
C THR A 61 -1.07 7.85 2.58
N LEU A 62 -1.33 7.57 3.86
CA LEU A 62 -2.60 6.97 4.29
C LEU A 62 -3.85 7.71 3.77
N GLY A 63 -3.75 9.05 3.67
CA GLY A 63 -4.78 9.92 3.13
C GLY A 63 -5.01 9.82 1.62
N GLY A 64 -4.13 9.16 0.86
CA GLY A 64 -4.26 9.00 -0.59
C GLY A 64 -3.88 10.24 -1.42
N ASN A 65 -3.28 11.26 -0.80
CA ASN A 65 -3.18 12.61 -1.37
C ASN A 65 -1.75 13.15 -1.52
N PHE A 66 -0.78 12.58 -0.80
CA PHE A 66 0.62 13.02 -0.88
C PHE A 66 1.54 11.87 -1.25
N ASN A 67 2.63 12.19 -1.94
CA ASN A 67 3.77 11.30 -2.11
C ASN A 67 4.53 11.20 -0.77
N PRO A 68 4.72 10.00 -0.19
CA PRO A 68 5.47 9.80 1.05
C PRO A 68 6.84 10.49 1.11
N LYS A 69 7.57 10.60 -0.02
CA LYS A 69 8.88 11.28 -0.06
C LYS A 69 8.79 12.79 0.15
N GLU A 70 7.64 13.38 -0.11
CA GLU A 70 7.40 14.83 0.01
C GLU A 70 6.94 15.24 1.41
N VAL A 71 6.74 14.28 2.31
CA VAL A 71 6.25 14.54 3.66
C VAL A 71 7.34 14.29 4.69
N GLU A 72 7.71 15.35 5.40
CA GLU A 72 8.58 15.28 6.57
C GLU A 72 7.74 15.35 7.85
N ARG A 73 7.99 14.44 8.80
CA ARG A 73 7.43 14.48 10.15
C ARG A 73 8.30 15.35 11.05
N LEU A 74 7.63 16.00 12.01
CA LEU A 74 8.33 16.60 13.15
C LEU A 74 9.08 15.51 13.91
N GLU A 75 10.36 15.77 14.19
CA GLU A 75 11.20 14.89 14.99
C GLU A 75 11.01 15.21 16.46
N TRP A 76 10.62 14.20 17.24
CA TRP A 76 10.53 14.30 18.70
C TRP A 76 11.63 13.45 19.31
N VAL A 77 12.44 14.09 20.15
CA VAL A 77 13.47 13.40 20.94
C VAL A 77 12.86 13.04 22.29
N SER A 78 12.66 11.74 22.52
CA SER A 78 12.37 11.20 23.85
C SER A 78 13.61 10.52 24.42
N GLU A 79 13.63 10.26 25.73
CA GLU A 79 14.77 9.63 26.40
C GLU A 79 15.23 8.30 25.75
N LYS A 80 14.34 7.62 25.02
CA LYS A 80 14.58 6.27 24.50
C LYS A 80 14.47 6.16 22.98
N VAL A 81 13.81 7.12 22.32
CA VAL A 81 13.46 7.01 20.90
C VAL A 81 13.44 8.38 20.24
N VAL A 82 14.06 8.46 19.06
CA VAL A 82 13.88 9.58 18.12
C VAL A 82 12.81 9.16 17.11
N ALA A 83 11.75 9.97 16.98
CA ALA A 83 10.73 9.71 15.97
C ALA A 83 11.34 9.80 14.56
N PRO A 84 10.98 8.89 13.62
CA PRO A 84 11.52 8.94 12.27
C PRO A 84 11.05 10.18 11.53
N LYS A 85 12.00 10.88 10.90
CA LYS A 85 11.75 12.08 10.08
C LYS A 85 10.92 11.78 8.84
N TYR A 86 11.19 10.66 8.18
CA TYR A 86 10.54 10.30 6.91
C TYR A 86 9.38 9.34 7.11
N ILE A 87 8.42 9.41 6.20
CA ILE A 87 7.28 8.50 6.17
C ILE A 87 7.39 7.53 5.00
N GLY A 88 6.65 6.42 5.09
CA GLY A 88 6.64 5.37 4.07
C GLY A 88 7.38 4.13 4.53
N PHE A 89 7.45 3.17 3.62
CA PHE A 89 8.07 1.87 3.84
C PHE A 89 9.49 1.84 3.27
N PRO A 90 10.40 1.00 3.79
CA PRO A 90 11.78 0.94 3.28
C PRO A 90 11.87 0.63 1.78
N ASP A 91 10.90 -0.09 1.24
CA ASP A 91 10.74 -0.45 -0.17
C ASP A 91 9.76 0.47 -0.92
N TYR A 92 9.53 1.68 -0.41
CA TYR A 92 8.64 2.66 -1.03
C TYR A 92 9.05 2.97 -2.48
N GLN A 93 8.06 3.03 -3.36
CA GLN A 93 8.23 3.40 -4.77
C GLN A 93 7.18 4.45 -5.15
N SER A 94 7.63 5.63 -5.59
CA SER A 94 6.73 6.71 -6.00
C SER A 94 5.93 6.34 -7.24
N GLU A 95 6.61 5.74 -8.21
CA GLU A 95 5.99 5.11 -9.37
C GLU A 95 6.51 3.69 -9.41
N MET A 96 5.62 2.71 -9.26
CA MET A 96 6.03 1.30 -9.30
C MET A 96 6.23 0.86 -10.74
N MET A 97 7.25 0.03 -10.97
CA MET A 97 7.41 -0.69 -12.24
C MET A 97 6.84 -2.11 -12.12
N PRO A 98 6.26 -2.67 -13.18
CA PRO A 98 5.87 -4.08 -13.21
C PRO A 98 7.07 -5.01 -12.93
N PRO A 99 6.88 -6.14 -12.23
CA PRO A 99 5.62 -6.58 -11.63
C PRO A 99 5.26 -5.73 -10.40
N PHE A 100 3.99 -5.34 -10.25
CA PHE A 100 3.52 -4.47 -9.17
C PHE A 100 3.46 -5.23 -7.83
N ARG A 101 4.63 -5.57 -7.29
CA ARG A 101 4.80 -6.39 -6.09
C ARG A 101 5.05 -5.52 -4.86
N VAL A 102 4.23 -5.71 -3.85
CA VAL A 102 4.20 -4.91 -2.62
C VAL A 102 4.57 -5.79 -1.44
N ASN A 103 5.51 -5.34 -0.61
CA ASN A 103 5.76 -5.96 0.69
C ASN A 103 4.82 -5.37 1.75
N LEU A 104 4.26 -6.23 2.59
CA LEU A 104 3.46 -5.87 3.76
C LEU A 104 4.05 -6.56 4.99
N SER A 105 4.70 -5.76 5.83
CA SER A 105 5.16 -6.18 7.16
C SER A 105 4.00 -6.11 8.17
N TYR A 106 4.23 -6.66 9.37
CA TYR A 106 3.22 -6.67 10.44
C TYR A 106 2.58 -5.29 10.67
N MET A 107 1.25 -5.26 10.74
CA MET A 107 0.44 -4.04 10.93
C MET A 107 0.63 -2.95 9.87
N ALA A 108 1.32 -3.24 8.76
CA ALA A 108 1.49 -2.28 7.68
C ALA A 108 0.13 -2.01 7.01
N ILE A 109 -0.15 -0.74 6.74
CA ILE A 109 -1.21 -0.30 5.83
C ILE A 109 -0.52 0.48 4.71
N ARG A 110 -0.65 -0.01 3.47
CA ARG A 110 -0.11 0.65 2.27
C ARG A 110 -1.25 1.13 1.39
N THR A 111 -1.13 2.36 0.89
CA THR A 111 -2.17 3.05 0.12
C THR A 111 -1.64 3.33 -1.27
N PHE A 112 -2.40 2.92 -2.29
CA PHE A 112 -2.03 3.09 -3.67
C PHE A 112 -3.15 3.75 -4.46
N ARG A 113 -2.78 4.67 -5.34
CA ARG A 113 -3.62 5.10 -6.45
C ARG A 113 -3.25 4.24 -7.64
N ILE A 114 -4.24 3.59 -8.24
CA ILE A 114 -4.03 2.76 -9.42
C ILE A 114 -4.82 3.33 -10.59
N LYS A 115 -4.20 3.30 -11.77
CA LYS A 115 -4.90 3.49 -13.03
C LYS A 115 -5.21 2.13 -13.62
N ILE A 116 -6.43 1.93 -14.10
CA ILE A 116 -6.89 0.64 -14.61
C ILE A 116 -7.35 0.73 -16.07
N ALA A 117 -7.35 -0.42 -16.74
CA ALA A 117 -8.02 -0.63 -18.02
C ALA A 117 -9.01 -1.79 -17.86
N TYR A 118 -10.30 -1.55 -18.10
CA TYR A 118 -11.30 -2.61 -17.99
C TYR A 118 -11.11 -3.65 -19.09
N ASN A 119 -11.23 -4.92 -18.71
CA ASN A 119 -11.17 -6.02 -19.66
C ASN A 119 -12.44 -5.96 -20.51
N GLN A 120 -12.31 -5.97 -21.84
CA GLN A 120 -13.49 -6.12 -22.70
C GLN A 120 -13.99 -7.56 -22.53
N GLY A 121 -15.19 -7.69 -21.96
CA GLY A 121 -15.86 -8.97 -21.73
C GLY A 121 -16.30 -9.66 -23.01
#